data_AF-A0AAV5S674-F1
#
_entry.id   AF-A0AAV5S674-F1
#
_cell.length_a   1.000
_cell.length_b   1.000
_cell.length_c   1.000
_cell.angle_alpha   90.00
_cell.angle_beta   90.00
_cell.angle_gamma   90.00
#
_symmetry.space_group_name_H-M   'P 1'
#
loop_
_entity.id
_entity.type
_entity.pdbx_description
1 polymer ?
#
loop_
_entity_poly.entity_id
_entity_poly.type
_entity_poly.pdbx_seq_one_letter_code
_entity_poly.pdbx_strand_id
1 'polypeptide(L)'
;MNVVPQSNFKSAVSSDQDQQHRSNAVPSLPDTLRQQAGGAVPLSSQMGHQHPLQSRVEGWEATQRARQLEQYRQVFGIAEPMKREMELEIVERTDFNPLRREAHSLHEDILRGNDTSLDWEDVYPAATVASGMNVANDVHTKIEHKLQM
;
A
#
# COMPACT_ATOMS: atom_id res chain seq x y z
N MET A 1 28.82 9.17 -1.09
CA MET A 1 27.42 9.66 -1.14
C MET A 1 27.41 10.98 -1.88
N ASN A 2 26.88 11.00 -3.11
CA ASN A 2 26.82 12.21 -3.92
C ASN A 2 25.47 12.89 -3.63
N VAL A 3 25.48 14.02 -2.91
CA VAL A 3 24.29 14.74 -2.42
C VAL A 3 23.70 15.68 -3.50
N VAL A 4 24.36 15.80 -4.66
CA VAL A 4 23.89 16.64 -5.76
C VAL A 4 23.06 15.80 -6.74
N PRO A 5 21.76 16.10 -6.93
CA PRO A 5 20.96 15.43 -7.95
C PRO A 5 21.54 15.71 -9.34
N GLN A 6 21.53 14.69 -10.20
CA GLN A 6 21.95 14.80 -11.61
C GLN A 6 21.17 15.95 -12.27
N SER A 7 21.83 16.81 -13.06
CA SER A 7 21.26 18.03 -13.65
C SER A 7 20.12 17.81 -14.66
N ASN A 8 19.70 16.57 -14.88
CA ASN A 8 18.69 16.16 -15.86
C ASN A 8 17.29 15.98 -15.24
N PHE A 9 16.98 16.73 -14.19
CA PHE A 9 15.66 16.72 -13.56
C PHE A 9 14.61 17.34 -14.49
N LYS A 10 13.59 16.57 -14.89
CA LYS A 10 12.46 17.04 -15.69
C LYS A 10 11.27 17.31 -14.78
N SER A 11 11.00 18.59 -14.51
CA SER A 11 9.84 19.03 -13.71
C SER A 11 8.51 19.05 -14.49
N ALA A 12 8.58 18.96 -15.82
CA ALA A 12 7.44 18.89 -16.70
C ALA A 12 7.75 17.97 -17.89
N VAL A 13 6.73 17.25 -18.36
CA VAL A 13 6.83 16.46 -19.60
C VAL A 13 5.84 17.04 -20.60
N SER A 14 6.34 17.48 -21.74
CA SER A 14 5.52 17.93 -22.87
C SER A 14 5.53 16.86 -23.95
N SER A 15 4.35 16.45 -24.40
CA SER A 15 4.19 15.57 -25.57
C SER A 15 4.46 16.29 -26.89
N ASP A 16 4.51 17.62 -26.88
CA ASP A 16 4.61 18.47 -28.09
C ASP A 16 6.03 18.97 -28.37
N GLN A 17 7.01 18.62 -27.52
CA GLN A 17 8.40 19.02 -27.70
C GLN A 17 9.07 18.21 -28.81
N ASP A 18 9.84 18.89 -29.67
CA ASP A 18 10.41 18.43 -30.95
C ASP A 18 10.73 16.92 -31.00
N GLN A 19 9.74 16.17 -31.49
CA GLN A 19 9.68 14.72 -31.41
C GLN A 19 10.34 14.09 -32.66
N GLN A 20 11.37 13.26 -32.45
CA GLN A 20 12.12 12.61 -33.54
C GLN A 20 11.31 11.56 -34.30
N HIS A 21 10.25 10.99 -33.69
CA HIS A 21 9.35 10.05 -34.35
C HIS A 21 7.91 10.59 -34.34
N ARG A 22 7.39 10.82 -35.53
CA ARG A 22 6.02 11.30 -35.77
C ARG A 22 5.21 10.16 -36.37
N SER A 23 3.89 10.21 -36.18
CA SER A 23 3.02 9.20 -36.76
C SER A 23 3.07 9.28 -38.29
N ASN A 24 3.10 8.13 -38.96
CA ASN A 24 3.12 8.08 -40.43
C ASN A 24 1.80 8.58 -41.05
N ALA A 25 0.69 8.49 -40.31
CA ALA A 25 -0.64 8.89 -40.78
C ALA A 25 -0.91 10.39 -40.59
N VAL A 26 -0.41 10.98 -39.49
CA VAL A 26 -0.64 12.39 -39.14
C VAL A 26 0.69 13.01 -38.68
N PRO A 27 1.36 13.81 -39.54
CA PRO A 27 2.68 14.37 -39.22
C PRO A 27 2.72 15.35 -38.05
N SER A 28 1.56 15.87 -37.63
CA SER A 28 1.42 16.73 -36.44
C SER A 28 1.30 15.93 -35.14
N LEU A 29 1.09 14.62 -35.20
CA LEU A 29 0.96 13.77 -34.02
C LEU A 29 2.28 13.04 -33.74
N PRO A 30 2.79 13.08 -32.49
CA PRO A 30 3.95 12.30 -32.10
C PRO A 30 3.64 10.80 -32.02
N ASP A 31 4.60 9.95 -32.41
CA ASP A 31 4.47 8.48 -32.31
C ASP A 31 5.05 8.00 -30.97
N THR A 32 4.19 7.98 -29.94
CA THR A 32 4.58 7.68 -28.56
C THR A 32 5.04 6.22 -28.35
N LEU A 33 4.66 5.30 -29.23
CA LEU A 33 5.08 3.90 -29.18
C LEU A 33 6.52 3.74 -29.67
N ARG A 34 6.86 4.36 -30.80
CA ARG A 34 8.23 4.33 -31.35
C ARG A 34 9.21 5.14 -30.53
N GLN A 35 8.75 6.20 -29.89
CA GLN A 35 9.58 7.03 -29.02
C GLN A 35 9.96 6.35 -27.71
N GLN A 36 9.26 5.28 -27.34
CA GLN A 36 9.34 4.65 -26.00
C GLN A 36 9.14 5.65 -24.83
N ALA A 37 8.78 6.90 -25.14
CA ALA A 37 8.53 7.99 -24.24
C ALA A 37 7.01 8.13 -24.06
N GLY A 38 6.44 7.32 -23.17
CA GLY A 38 5.04 7.42 -22.76
C GLY A 38 4.11 6.30 -23.23
N GLY A 39 4.53 5.44 -24.17
CA GLY A 39 3.72 4.28 -24.59
C GLY A 39 3.85 3.04 -23.68
N ALA A 40 5.07 2.72 -23.24
CA ALA A 40 5.37 1.57 -22.38
C ALA A 40 5.95 1.96 -21.01
N VAL A 41 6.46 3.19 -20.88
CA VAL A 41 7.03 3.72 -19.63
C VAL A 41 6.07 4.77 -19.08
N PRO A 42 5.55 4.60 -17.85
CA PRO A 42 4.62 5.55 -17.27
C PRO A 42 5.29 6.93 -17.14
N LEU A 43 4.53 7.99 -17.44
CA LEU A 43 5.03 9.37 -17.40
C LEU A 43 5.60 9.75 -16.02
N SER A 44 5.07 9.14 -14.95
CA SER A 44 5.56 9.26 -13.58
C SER A 44 7.01 8.82 -13.40
N SER A 45 7.49 7.83 -14.17
CA SER A 45 8.89 7.40 -14.16
C SER A 45 9.84 8.37 -14.86
N GLN A 46 9.33 9.29 -15.68
CA GLN A 46 10.14 10.34 -16.30
C GLN A 46 10.28 11.58 -15.40
N MET A 47 9.35 11.76 -14.46
CA MET A 47 9.33 12.90 -13.53
C MET A 47 9.93 12.59 -12.16
N GLY A 48 9.91 11.31 -11.73
CA GLY A 48 10.44 10.89 -10.43
C GLY A 48 11.75 10.12 -10.54
N HIS A 49 12.65 10.31 -9.57
CA HIS A 49 13.80 9.42 -9.34
C HIS A 49 13.41 8.07 -8.67
N GLN A 50 12.12 7.74 -8.65
CA GLN A 50 11.57 6.57 -7.98
C GLN A 50 11.45 5.42 -8.98
N HIS A 51 11.67 4.19 -8.52
CA HIS A 51 11.55 3.02 -9.37
C HIS A 51 10.09 2.87 -9.87
N PRO A 52 9.83 2.55 -11.15
CA PRO A 52 8.47 2.41 -11.70
C PRO A 52 7.56 1.47 -10.90
N LEU A 53 8.13 0.45 -10.25
CA LEU A 53 7.39 -0.51 -9.43
C LEU A 53 7.27 -0.11 -7.97
N GLN A 54 8.02 0.89 -7.49
CA GLN A 54 8.03 1.24 -6.07
C GLN A 54 6.63 1.62 -5.58
N SER A 55 5.97 2.54 -6.26
CA SER A 55 4.60 2.94 -5.92
C SER A 55 3.60 1.78 -5.99
N ARG A 56 3.83 0.80 -6.88
CA ARG A 56 2.98 -0.39 -6.98
C ARG A 56 3.21 -1.36 -5.81
N VAL A 57 4.47 -1.56 -5.42
CA VAL A 57 4.84 -2.42 -4.30
C VAL A 57 4.32 -1.82 -2.99
N GLU A 58 4.50 -0.51 -2.80
CA GLU A 58 3.99 0.23 -1.63
C GLU A 58 2.45 0.16 -1.52
N GLY A 59 1.74 0.16 -2.65
CA GLY A 59 0.27 0.08 -2.69
C GLY A 59 -0.31 -1.30 -3.00
N TRP A 60 0.49 -2.37 -2.94
CA TRP A 60 0.07 -3.69 -3.42
C TRP A 60 -1.14 -4.23 -2.65
N GLU A 61 -1.10 -4.17 -1.32
CA GLU A 61 -2.15 -4.70 -0.45
C GLU A 61 -3.48 -3.95 -0.64
N ALA A 62 -3.43 -2.62 -0.68
CA ALA A 62 -4.60 -1.78 -0.94
C ALA A 62 -5.22 -2.09 -2.32
N THR A 63 -4.38 -2.29 -3.34
CA THR A 63 -4.83 -2.65 -4.69
C THR A 63 -5.43 -4.05 -4.74
N GLN A 64 -4.84 -5.02 -4.03
CA GLN A 64 -5.36 -6.37 -3.91
C GLN A 64 -6.73 -6.37 -3.23
N ARG A 65 -6.87 -5.66 -2.10
CA ARG A 65 -8.14 -5.53 -1.38
C ARG A 65 -9.21 -4.88 -2.24
N ALA A 66 -8.89 -3.77 -2.90
CA ALA A 66 -9.82 -3.07 -3.78
C ALA A 66 -10.33 -3.99 -4.91
N ARG A 67 -9.43 -4.74 -5.55
CA ARG A 67 -9.80 -5.74 -6.56
C ARG A 67 -10.75 -6.80 -5.99
N GLN A 68 -10.47 -7.30 -4.78
CA GLN A 68 -11.29 -8.33 -4.16
C GLN A 68 -12.71 -7.83 -3.87
N LEU A 69 -12.84 -6.61 -3.33
CA LEU A 69 -14.15 -5.97 -3.09
C LEU A 69 -14.91 -5.73 -4.39
N GLU A 70 -14.22 -5.37 -5.47
CA GLU A 70 -14.86 -5.26 -6.80
C GLU A 70 -15.37 -6.61 -7.31
N GLN A 71 -14.61 -7.70 -7.13
CA GLN A 71 -15.05 -9.05 -7.48
C GLN A 71 -16.29 -9.44 -6.68
N TYR A 72 -16.28 -9.21 -5.37
CA TYR A 72 -17.44 -9.46 -4.53
C TYR A 72 -18.65 -8.63 -4.93
N ARG A 73 -18.45 -7.36 -5.28
CA ARG A 73 -19.52 -6.51 -5.82
C ARG A 73 -20.11 -7.10 -7.10
N GLN A 74 -19.29 -7.67 -7.98
CA GLN A 74 -19.76 -8.26 -9.24
C GLN A 74 -20.52 -9.57 -9.03
N VAL A 75 -20.07 -10.41 -8.08
CA VAL A 75 -20.66 -11.74 -7.84
C VAL A 75 -21.88 -11.68 -6.91
N PHE A 76 -21.78 -10.91 -5.82
CA PHE A 76 -22.76 -10.90 -4.73
C PHE A 76 -23.51 -9.56 -4.60
N GLY A 77 -23.14 -8.55 -5.37
CA GLY A 77 -23.74 -7.22 -5.30
C GLY A 77 -23.10 -6.33 -4.22
N ILE A 78 -23.67 -5.13 -4.02
CA ILE A 78 -23.07 -4.07 -3.19
C ILE A 78 -23.11 -4.39 -1.68
N ALA A 79 -24.06 -5.20 -1.23
CA ALA A 79 -24.24 -5.48 0.19
C ALA A 79 -23.03 -6.18 0.82
N GLU A 80 -22.33 -7.01 0.05
CA GLU A 80 -21.25 -7.85 0.52
C GLU A 80 -19.95 -7.08 0.84
N PRO A 81 -19.41 -6.23 -0.06
CA PRO A 81 -18.25 -5.40 0.27
C PRO A 81 -18.56 -4.42 1.40
N MET A 82 -19.78 -3.86 1.45
CA MET A 82 -20.21 -2.97 2.55
C MET A 82 -20.17 -3.70 3.90
N LYS A 83 -20.72 -4.91 3.96
CA LYS A 83 -20.72 -5.71 5.18
C LYS A 83 -19.28 -5.98 5.65
N ARG A 84 -18.36 -6.35 4.75
CA ARG A 84 -16.97 -6.62 5.13
C ARG A 84 -16.23 -5.40 5.65
N GLU A 85 -16.44 -4.24 5.03
CA GLU A 85 -15.86 -2.99 5.54
C GLU A 85 -16.42 -2.63 6.92
N MET A 86 -17.73 -2.80 7.14
CA MET A 86 -18.34 -2.58 8.46
C MET A 86 -17.83 -3.57 9.50
N GLU A 87 -17.65 -4.85 9.16
CA GLU A 87 -17.07 -5.85 10.05
C GLU A 87 -15.63 -5.51 10.43
N LEU A 88 -14.82 -5.06 9.46
CA LEU A 88 -13.45 -4.61 9.72
C LEU A 88 -13.43 -3.38 10.64
N GLU A 89 -14.29 -2.39 10.39
CA GLU A 89 -14.40 -1.19 11.23
C GLU A 89 -14.82 -1.53 12.68
N ILE A 90 -15.72 -2.51 12.85
CA ILE A 90 -16.11 -2.99 14.19
C ILE A 90 -14.91 -3.65 14.89
N VAL A 91 -14.17 -4.51 14.19
CA VAL A 91 -12.98 -5.17 14.76
C VAL A 91 -11.92 -4.15 15.13
N GLU A 92 -11.58 -3.20 14.25
CA GLU A 92 -10.58 -2.15 14.55
C GLU A 92 -10.97 -1.29 15.77
N ARG A 93 -12.26 -1.08 16.00
CA ARG A 93 -12.76 -0.34 17.18
C ARG A 93 -12.76 -1.16 18.47
N THR A 94 -12.98 -2.47 18.37
CA THR A 94 -13.18 -3.37 19.52
C THR A 94 -11.93 -4.13 19.92
N ASP A 95 -10.95 -4.25 19.03
CA ASP A 95 -9.72 -5.00 19.27
C ASP A 95 -8.79 -4.24 20.21
N PHE A 96 -8.96 -4.50 21.51
CA PHE A 96 -8.05 -4.06 22.55
C PHE A 96 -7.54 -5.29 23.29
N ASN A 97 -6.29 -5.67 23.01
CA ASN A 97 -5.61 -6.74 23.73
C ASN A 97 -4.39 -6.17 24.48
N PRO A 98 -4.50 -5.91 25.79
CA PRO A 98 -3.40 -5.29 26.54
C PRO A 98 -2.17 -6.20 26.69
N LEU A 99 -2.37 -7.53 26.54
CA LEU A 99 -1.34 -8.55 26.72
C LEU A 99 -0.52 -8.81 25.45
N ARG A 100 -1.08 -8.55 24.26
CA ARG A 100 -0.43 -8.83 22.98
C ARG A 100 -0.03 -7.50 22.34
N ARG A 101 1.27 -7.17 22.44
CA ARG A 101 1.77 -5.82 22.13
C ARG A 101 1.90 -5.51 20.64
N GLU A 102 2.18 -6.51 19.81
CA GLU A 102 2.73 -6.28 18.46
C GLU A 102 2.17 -7.23 17.40
N ALA A 103 1.13 -8.00 17.70
CA ALA A 103 0.63 -8.97 16.73
C ALA A 103 -0.79 -8.64 16.29
N HIS A 104 -0.98 -8.68 14.96
CA HIS A 104 -2.25 -8.47 14.28
C HIS A 104 -3.39 -9.25 14.94
N SER A 105 -4.58 -8.63 15.02
CA SER A 105 -5.75 -9.33 15.52
C SER A 105 -6.08 -10.48 14.58
N LEU A 106 -6.22 -11.69 15.12
CA LEU A 106 -6.68 -12.84 14.33
C LEU A 106 -8.00 -12.51 13.60
N HIS A 107 -8.86 -11.70 14.22
CA HIS A 107 -10.12 -11.27 13.64
C HIS A 107 -9.92 -10.36 12.43
N GLU A 108 -8.95 -9.45 12.50
CA GLU A 108 -8.58 -8.56 11.40
C GLU A 108 -7.99 -9.36 10.23
N ASP A 109 -7.13 -10.35 10.52
CA ASP A 109 -6.51 -11.20 9.51
C ASP A 109 -7.52 -12.05 8.75
N ILE A 110 -8.51 -12.62 9.45
CA ILE A 110 -9.61 -13.37 8.83
C ILE A 110 -10.42 -12.46 7.89
N LEU A 111 -10.72 -11.23 8.32
CA LEU A 111 -11.51 -10.29 7.51
C LEU A 111 -10.72 -9.73 6.32
N ARG A 112 -9.39 -9.68 6.42
CA ARG A 112 -8.49 -9.33 5.31
C ARG A 112 -8.14 -10.53 4.41
N GLY A 113 -8.39 -11.75 4.86
CA GLY A 113 -8.05 -12.99 4.14
C GLY A 113 -6.57 -13.36 4.22
N ASN A 114 -5.88 -12.87 5.25
CA ASN A 114 -4.45 -13.10 5.51
C ASN A 114 -4.20 -14.19 6.57
N ASP A 115 -5.24 -14.91 6.99
CA ASP A 115 -5.19 -15.97 8.02
C ASP A 115 -4.32 -17.18 7.62
N THR A 116 -4.07 -17.34 6.32
CA THR A 116 -3.24 -18.42 5.76
C THR A 116 -1.83 -17.97 5.36
N SER A 117 -1.56 -16.66 5.40
CA SER A 117 -0.23 -16.11 5.14
C SER A 117 0.58 -16.00 6.44
N LEU A 118 1.89 -16.15 6.33
CA LEU A 118 2.85 -15.96 7.41
C LEU A 118 3.87 -14.95 6.95
N ASP A 119 4.07 -13.89 7.73
CA ASP A 119 5.16 -12.94 7.49
C ASP A 119 6.34 -13.19 8.44
N TRP A 120 7.48 -12.56 8.14
CA TRP A 120 8.68 -12.70 8.97
C TRP A 120 8.47 -12.16 10.40
N GLU A 121 7.57 -11.19 10.59
CA GLU A 121 7.21 -10.62 11.88
C GLU A 121 6.50 -11.64 12.80
N ASP A 122 5.75 -12.58 12.22
CA ASP A 122 5.07 -13.66 12.97
C ASP A 122 6.06 -14.71 13.47
N VAL A 123 7.09 -15.01 12.69
CA VAL A 123 8.11 -16.03 12.99
C VAL A 123 9.17 -15.48 13.93
N TYR A 124 9.58 -14.24 13.70
CA TYR A 124 10.58 -13.53 14.49
C TYR A 124 9.94 -12.27 15.07
N PRO A 125 9.10 -12.41 16.11
CA PRO A 125 8.56 -11.25 16.79
C PRO A 125 9.74 -10.38 17.23
N ALA A 126 9.73 -9.11 16.82
CA ALA A 126 10.77 -8.16 17.17
C ALA A 126 11.00 -8.26 18.67
N ALA A 127 12.19 -8.72 19.06
CA ALA A 127 12.50 -9.17 20.41
C ALA A 127 12.46 -8.01 21.41
N THR A 128 11.26 -7.57 21.76
CA THR A 128 10.91 -6.98 23.04
C THR A 128 10.21 -8.06 23.84
N VAL A 129 10.92 -9.18 24.00
CA VAL A 129 10.59 -10.19 24.99
C VAL A 129 10.52 -9.46 26.33
N ALA A 130 9.31 -9.08 26.71
CA ALA A 130 8.99 -8.67 28.05
C ALA A 130 9.33 -9.88 28.93
N SER A 131 10.55 -9.85 29.48
CA SER A 131 10.91 -10.61 30.66
C SER A 131 9.70 -10.55 31.59
N GLY A 132 9.12 -11.71 31.93
CA GLY A 132 7.78 -11.88 32.48
C GLY A 132 7.47 -11.15 33.79
N MET A 133 8.39 -10.33 34.28
CA MET A 133 8.28 -9.48 35.47
C MET A 133 7.69 -8.09 35.19
N ASN A 134 7.66 -7.60 33.94
CA ASN A 134 7.21 -6.23 33.60
C ASN A 134 5.80 -6.15 32.96
N VAL A 135 5.15 -7.29 32.70
CA VAL A 135 3.86 -7.36 32.00
C VAL A 135 2.74 -6.66 32.79
N ALA A 136 2.76 -6.77 34.12
CA ALA A 136 1.73 -6.15 34.97
C ALA A 136 1.76 -4.60 34.91
N ASN A 137 2.96 -4.00 34.95
CA ASN A 137 3.10 -2.54 34.92
C ASN A 137 2.73 -1.94 33.55
N ASP A 138 2.95 -2.69 32.46
CA ASP A 138 2.64 -2.24 31.09
C ASP A 138 1.13 -2.33 30.76
N VAL A 139 0.42 -3.33 31.30
CA VAL A 139 -1.02 -3.51 31.08
C VAL A 139 -1.84 -2.35 31.66
N HIS A 140 -1.52 -1.90 32.87
CA HIS A 140 -2.22 -0.77 33.50
C HIS A 140 -2.06 0.53 32.69
N THR A 141 -0.82 0.87 32.29
CA THR A 141 -0.54 2.05 31.47
C THR A 141 -1.22 1.99 30.09
N LYS A 142 -1.30 0.81 29.47
CA LYS A 142 -2.04 0.62 28.20
C LYS A 142 -3.55 0.82 28.35
N ILE A 143 -4.12 0.32 29.45
CA ILE A 143 -5.54 0.49 29.77
C ILE A 143 -5.84 1.97 30.02
N GLU A 144 -5.01 2.67 30.79
CA GLU A 144 -5.10 4.13 31.03
C GLU A 144 -5.05 4.91 29.72
N HIS A 145 -4.06 4.64 28.86
CA HIS A 145 -3.93 5.29 27.55
C HIS A 145 -5.16 5.05 26.65
N LYS A 146 -5.73 3.85 26.64
CA LYS A 146 -6.93 3.55 25.85
C LYS A 146 -8.18 4.24 26.40
N LEU A 147 -8.31 4.33 27.72
CA LEU A 147 -9.45 4.94 28.40
C LEU A 147 -9.32 6.48 28.54
N GLN A 148 -8.19 7.06 28.14
CA GLN A 148 -7.87 8.49 28.30
C GLN A 148 -8.04 8.97 29.75
N MET A 149 -7.70 8.11 30.71
CA MET A 149 -7.60 8.45 32.13
C MET A 149 -6.16 8.74 32.49
#